data_AF-A0AAP7TC04-F1
#
_entry.id   AF-A0AAP7TC04-F1
#
_cell.length_a   1.000
_cell.length_b   1.000
_cell.length_c   1.000
_cell.angle_alpha   90.00
_cell.angle_beta   90.00
_cell.angle_gamma   90.00
#
_symmetry.space_group_name_H-M   'P 1'
#
loop_
_entity.id
_entity.type
_entity.pdbx_description
1 polymer ?
#
loop_
_entity_poly.entity_id
_entity_poly.type
_entity_poly.pdbx_seq_one_letter_code
_entity_poly.pdbx_strand_id
1 'polypeptide(L)' 'MGIKKTIDYLEKNKNYSYVEDIALDTAAVYAESKQYDKSYIYHQKMIQTQKQIQRGECLYEF' A
#
# COMPACT_ATOMS: atom_id res chain seq x y z
N MET A 1 17.30 -0.13 0.65
CA MET A 1 16.43 0.26 -0.48
C MET A 1 14.99 0.18 0.06
N GLY A 2 14.36 1.31 0.34
CA GLY A 2 13.26 1.39 1.31
C GLY A 2 11.87 1.15 0.71
N ILE A 3 10.96 0.60 1.52
CA ILE A 3 9.56 0.28 1.21
C ILE A 3 8.82 1.38 0.43
N LYS A 4 9.11 2.65 0.75
CA LYS A 4 8.55 3.82 0.06
C LYS A 4 8.87 3.83 -1.43
N LYS A 5 10.12 3.55 -1.83
CA LYS A 5 10.52 3.53 -3.24
C LYS A 5 9.81 2.41 -4.02
N THR A 6 9.59 1.27 -3.37
CA THR A 6 8.84 0.14 -3.96
C THR A 6 7.39 0.53 -4.19
N ILE A 7 6.74 1.13 -3.19
CA ILE A 7 5.36 1.63 -3.30
C ILE A 7 5.27 2.68 -4.41
N ASP A 8 6.15 3.67 -4.43
CA ASP A 8 6.16 4.73 -5.46
C ASP A 8 6.26 4.14 -6.89
N TYR A 9 7.09 3.11 -7.07
CA TYR A 9 7.22 2.40 -8.35
C TYR A 9 5.94 1.66 -8.74
N LEU A 10 5.32 0.92 -7.80
CA LEU A 10 4.10 0.17 -8.06
C LEU A 10 2.92 1.09 -8.37
N GLU A 11 2.79 2.20 -7.64
CA GLU A 11 1.76 3.21 -7.91
C GLU A 11 1.92 3.85 -9.29
N LYS A 12 3.16 4.16 -9.69
CA LYS A 12 3.44 4.70 -11.04
C LYS A 12 2.98 3.74 -12.15
N ASN A 13 3.07 2.44 -11.90
CA ASN A 13 2.65 1.40 -12.84
C ASN A 13 1.20 0.92 -12.60
N LYS A 14 0.42 1.60 -11.74
CA LYS A 14 -0.96 1.25 -11.38
C LYS A 14 -1.14 -0.18 -10.87
N ASN A 15 -0.09 -0.73 -10.28
CA ASN A 15 -0.05 -2.05 -9.65
C ASN A 15 -0.69 -2.00 -8.26
N TYR A 16 -1.94 -1.55 -8.17
CA TYR A 16 -2.57 -1.18 -6.90
C TYR A 16 -2.79 -2.37 -5.96
N SER A 17 -3.07 -3.58 -6.46
CA SER A 17 -3.18 -4.77 -5.61
C SER A 17 -1.88 -5.04 -4.84
N TYR A 18 -0.72 -4.90 -5.50
CA TYR A 18 0.57 -5.04 -4.84
C TYR A 18 0.86 -3.92 -3.82
N VAL A 19 0.35 -2.71 -4.08
CA VAL A 19 0.48 -1.59 -3.13
C VAL A 19 -0.39 -1.85 -1.89
N GLU A 20 -1.60 -2.40 -2.05
CA GLU A 20 -2.51 -2.77 -0.96
C GLU A 20 -1.86 -3.80 -0.03
N ASP A 21 -1.34 -4.90 -0.59
CA ASP A 21 -0.69 -5.98 0.16
C ASP A 21 0.55 -5.48 0.92
N ILE A 22 1.44 -4.77 0.24
CA ILE A 22 2.67 -4.25 0.86
C ILE A 22 2.33 -3.25 1.96
N ALA A 23 1.31 -2.40 1.77
CA ALA A 23 0.90 -1.45 2.78
C ALA A 23 0.35 -2.16 4.02
N LEU A 24 -0.45 -3.22 3.85
CA LEU A 24 -0.97 -4.03 4.96
C LEU A 24 0.17 -4.71 5.74
N ASP A 25 1.07 -5.40 5.06
CA ASP A 25 2.20 -6.11 5.67
C ASP A 25 3.12 -5.14 6.42
N THR A 26 3.44 -4.00 5.80
CA THR A 26 4.27 -2.96 6.42
C THR A 26 3.61 -2.42 7.69
N ALA A 27 2.29 -2.25 7.65
CA ALA A 27 1.56 -1.75 8.79
C ALA A 27 1.53 -2.76 9.94
N ALA A 28 1.41 -4.05 9.64
CA ALA A 28 1.51 -5.12 10.63
C ALA A 28 2.89 -5.14 11.30
N VAL A 29 3.97 -5.09 10.52
CA VAL A 29 5.35 -5.04 11.05
C VAL A 29 5.57 -3.85 11.99
N TYR A 30 5.06 -2.68 11.64
CA TYR A 30 5.14 -1.51 12.53
C TYR A 30 4.27 -1.65 13.79
N ALA A 31 3.10 -2.28 13.69
CA ALA A 31 2.24 -2.54 14.84
C ALA A 31 2.91 -3.50 15.84
N GLU A 32 3.49 -4.60 15.34
CA GLU A 32 4.26 -5.56 16.14
C GLU A 32 5.45 -4.90 16.84
N SER A 33 6.07 -3.94 16.16
CA SER A 33 7.18 -3.13 16.70
C SER A 33 6.72 -1.97 17.59
N LYS A 34 5.42 -1.86 17.92
CA LYS A 34 4.81 -0.76 18.70
C LYS A 34 5.01 0.64 18.11
N GLN A 35 5.34 0.73 16.82
CA GLN A 35 5.47 1.98 16.09
C GLN A 35 4.12 2.36 15.48
N TYR A 36 3.14 2.65 16.35
CA TYR A 36 1.73 2.81 15.95
C TYR A 36 1.50 3.94 14.96
N ASP A 37 2.23 5.05 15.06
CA ASP A 37 2.13 6.17 14.11
C ASP A 37 2.48 5.71 12.68
N LYS A 38 3.51 4.88 12.54
CA LYS A 38 3.91 4.35 11.24
C LYS A 38 2.93 3.29 10.76
N SER A 39 2.47 2.40 11.65
CA SER A 39 1.43 1.43 11.33
C SER A 39 0.17 2.13 10.79
N TYR A 40 -0.26 3.22 11.44
CA TYR A 40 -1.41 4.00 11.00
C TYR A 40 -1.23 4.57 9.60
N ILE A 41 -0.05 5.14 9.27
CA ILE A 41 0.24 5.68 7.93
C ILE A 41 0.07 4.60 6.85
N TYR A 42 0.61 3.41 7.07
CA TYR A 42 0.52 2.33 6.08
C TYR A 42 -0.88 1.69 6.01
N HIS A 43 -1.62 1.61 7.14
CA HIS A 43 -3.03 1.25 7.11
C HIS A 43 -3.88 2.23 6.29
N GLN A 44 -3.65 3.55 6.45
CA GLN A 44 -4.35 4.55 5.64
C GLN A 44 -4.02 4.41 4.16
N LYS A 45 -2.76 4.11 3.82
CA LYS A 45 -2.33 3.83 2.44
C LYS A 45 -3.06 2.62 1.84
N MET A 46 -3.20 1.54 2.61
CA MET A 46 -3.97 0.35 2.21
C MET A 46 -5.42 0.73 1.89
N ILE A 47 -6.10 1.45 2.79
CA ILE A 47 -7.50 1.88 2.60
C ILE A 47 -7.64 2.78 1.37
N GLN A 48 -6.71 3.71 1.14
CA GLN A 48 -6.72 4.58 -0.03
C GLN A 48 -6.57 3.78 -1.31
N THR A 49 -5.62 2.84 -1.34
CA THR A 49 -5.34 1.97 -2.50
C THR A 49 -6.54 1.08 -2.81
N GLN A 50 -7.16 0.50 -1.80
CA GLN A 50 -8.36 -0.32 -1.94
C GLN A 50 -9.51 0.47 -2.59
N LYS A 51 -9.69 1.75 -2.22
CA LYS A 51 -10.66 2.64 -2.87
C LYS A 51 -10.33 2.92 -4.34
N GLN A 52 -9.04 3.02 -4.71
CA GLN A 52 -8.62 3.20 -6.11
C GLN A 52 -8.95 1.96 -6.95
N ILE A 53 -8.70 0.77 -6.40
CA ILE A 53 -9.07 -0.51 -7.04
C ILE A 53 -10.58 -0.56 -7.26
N GLN A 54 -11.39 -0.27 -6.23
CA GLN A 54 -12.86 -0.28 -6.32
C GLN A 54 -13.43 0.73 -7.32
N ARG A 55 -12.74 1.85 -7.55
CA ARG A 55 -13.11 2.86 -8.55
C ARG A 55 -12.77 2.44 -9.99
N GLY A 56 -12.08 1.33 -10.18
CA GLY A 56 -11.62 0.89 -11.50
C GLY A 56 -10.42 1.69 -12.02
N GLU A 57 -9.68 2.39 -11.14
CA GLU A 57 -8.43 3.05 -11.52
C GLU A 57 -7.31 2.03 -11.82
N CYS A 58 -7.52 0.76 -11.40
CA CYS A 58 -6.66 -0.37 -11.72
C CYS A 58 -6.83 -0.77 -13.19
N LEU A 59 -5.82 -0.47 -14.01
CA LEU A 59 -5.74 -1.02 -15.36
C LEU A 59 -5.25 -2.46 -15.25
N TYR A 60 -6.17 -3.42 -15.13
CA TYR A 60 -5.89 -4.79 -15.55
C TYR A 60 -5.83 -4.79 -17.08
N GLU A 61 -4.65 -4.57 -17.65
CA GLU A 61 -4.40 -5.07 -19.01
C GLU A 61 -4.27 -6.59 -18.87
N PHE A 62 -5.36 -7.30 -19.22
CA PHE A 62 -5.40 -8.75 -19.42
C PHE A 62 -4.56 -9.15 -20.63
#